data_AF-A0A8J4TQD0-F1
#
_entry.id   AF-A0A8J4TQD0-F1
#
_cell.length_a   1.000
_cell.length_b   1.000
_cell.length_c   1.000
_cell.angle_alpha   90.00
_cell.angle_beta   90.00
_cell.angle_gamma   90.00
#
_symmetry.space_group_name_H-M   'P 1'
#
loop_
_entity.id
_entity.type
_entity.pdbx_description
1 polymer ?
#
loop_
_entity_poly.entity_id
_entity_poly.type
_entity_poly.pdbx_seq_one_letter_code
_entity_poly.pdbx_strand_id
1 'polypeptide(L)'
;MTPMTLPDAWDYCRSKYTDLAIILSLTDWLRLNKEATSKGLTTSAWVGLWNDINSWRWSYGNRPLQSGTYTNWYTGEPGNNGGGEACVAMGGDDQWYDVPCTQIRAFVCYDAKFSGASRFISITNPVLTWFDARTYCLQYHTDLASSLNSSDNTIIGQVSGIYDPWIGLYRDTWKWPDGTNATNLPWGPGQPDNTGGVENCAVVLNGQLNDVICTSQTCFFCHTIFPTRSQTVRLQVKSDGSVLDPAVQSSILDQ
;
A
#
# COMPACT_ATOMS: atom_id res chain seq x y z
N MET A 1 -15.24 -15.66 -4.20
CA MET A 1 -13.81 -15.99 -4.12
C MET A 1 -13.68 -17.36 -3.48
N THR A 2 -12.98 -18.30 -4.11
CA THR A 2 -12.71 -19.60 -3.47
C THR A 2 -11.70 -19.35 -2.36
N PRO A 3 -12.04 -19.64 -1.09
CA PRO A 3 -11.09 -19.58 0.00
C PRO A 3 -9.86 -20.45 -0.29
N MET A 4 -8.69 -20.01 0.16
CA MET A 4 -7.39 -20.62 -0.14
C MET A 4 -6.48 -20.62 1.09
N THR A 5 -5.40 -21.40 1.04
CA THR A 5 -4.31 -21.32 2.02
C THR A 5 -3.57 -19.99 1.87
N LEU A 6 -2.82 -19.54 2.88
CA LEU A 6 -2.06 -18.30 2.74
C LEU A 6 -1.06 -18.34 1.57
N PRO A 7 -0.25 -19.41 1.38
CA PRO A 7 0.64 -19.52 0.23
C PRO A 7 -0.10 -19.41 -1.12
N ASP A 8 -1.22 -20.11 -1.28
CA ASP A 8 -2.01 -20.06 -2.53
C ASP A 8 -2.62 -18.67 -2.76
N ALA A 9 -3.13 -18.04 -1.70
CA ALA A 9 -3.66 -16.68 -1.75
C ALA A 9 -2.56 -15.66 -2.10
N TRP A 10 -1.35 -15.88 -1.58
CA TRP A 10 -0.18 -15.07 -1.88
C TRP A 10 0.19 -15.13 -3.37
N ASP A 11 0.31 -16.33 -3.92
CA ASP A 11 0.58 -16.56 -5.34
C ASP A 11 -0.53 -16.00 -6.23
N TYR A 12 -1.78 -16.20 -5.83
CA TYR A 12 -2.92 -15.62 -6.54
C TYR A 12 -2.83 -14.10 -6.58
N CYS A 13 -2.62 -13.45 -5.44
CA CYS A 13 -2.55 -11.99 -5.37
C CYS A 13 -1.35 -11.44 -6.16
N ARG A 14 -0.20 -12.10 -6.14
CA ARG A 14 0.98 -11.70 -6.94
C ARG A 14 0.79 -11.93 -8.44
N SER A 15 0.03 -12.95 -8.84
CA SER A 15 -0.24 -13.22 -10.26
C SER A 15 -1.27 -12.27 -10.88
N LYS A 16 -2.22 -11.76 -10.08
CA LYS A 16 -3.34 -10.92 -10.56
C LYS A 16 -3.23 -9.45 -10.16
N TYR A 17 -2.63 -9.18 -9.01
CA TYR A 17 -2.54 -7.86 -8.39
C TYR A 17 -1.08 -7.57 -8.04
N THR A 18 -0.81 -6.94 -6.91
CA THR A 18 0.56 -6.69 -6.43
C THR A 18 0.97 -7.67 -5.34
N ASP A 19 0.17 -7.80 -4.27
CA ASP A 19 0.45 -8.73 -3.17
C ASP A 19 -0.82 -8.92 -2.31
N LEU A 20 -0.75 -9.61 -1.17
CA LEU A 20 -1.78 -9.59 -0.12
C LEU A 20 -1.87 -8.19 0.55
N ALA A 21 -3.01 -7.90 1.18
CA ALA A 21 -3.27 -6.63 1.85
C ALA A 21 -2.25 -6.33 2.95
N ILE A 22 -1.69 -5.11 2.95
CA ILE A 22 -0.80 -4.61 4.00
C ILE A 22 -1.49 -3.50 4.80
N ILE A 23 -1.21 -3.42 6.10
CA ILE A 23 -1.85 -2.46 7.01
C ILE A 23 -0.73 -1.71 7.76
N LEU A 24 -0.48 -0.46 7.40
CA LEU A 24 0.63 0.32 7.95
C LEU A 24 0.16 1.36 8.98
N SER A 25 -1.14 1.63 9.04
CA SER A 25 -1.75 2.64 9.93
C SER A 25 -3.18 2.28 10.32
N LEU A 26 -3.70 2.97 11.35
CA LEU A 26 -5.12 2.89 11.73
C LEU A 26 -6.05 3.26 10.56
N THR A 27 -5.64 4.25 9.77
CA THR A 27 -6.39 4.67 8.59
C THR A 27 -6.49 3.55 7.55
N ASP A 28 -5.42 2.79 7.33
CA ASP A 28 -5.42 1.64 6.42
C ASP A 28 -6.38 0.55 6.93
N TRP A 29 -6.36 0.29 8.24
CA TRP A 29 -7.24 -0.66 8.87
C TRP A 29 -8.73 -0.30 8.73
N LEU A 30 -9.12 0.92 9.13
CA LEU A 30 -10.51 1.36 9.08
C LEU A 30 -11.07 1.29 7.66
N ARG A 31 -10.24 1.56 6.65
CA ARG A 31 -10.62 1.49 5.23
C ARG A 31 -10.73 0.06 4.73
N LEU A 32 -9.72 -0.79 5.00
CA LEU A 32 -9.76 -2.21 4.68
C LEU A 32 -11.03 -2.83 5.25
N ASN A 33 -11.33 -2.54 6.51
CA ASN A 33 -12.50 -3.07 7.18
C ASN A 33 -13.80 -2.60 6.52
N LYS A 34 -13.94 -1.29 6.29
CA LYS A 34 -15.12 -0.72 5.61
C LYS A 34 -15.35 -1.33 4.22
N GLU A 35 -14.30 -1.50 3.43
CA GLU A 35 -14.40 -2.10 2.09
C GLU A 35 -14.79 -3.58 2.19
N ALA A 36 -14.15 -4.34 3.08
CA ALA A 36 -14.48 -5.74 3.37
C ALA A 36 -15.97 -5.88 3.74
N THR A 37 -16.47 -5.09 4.68
CA THR A 37 -17.88 -5.07 5.07
C THR A 37 -18.79 -4.69 3.89
N SER A 38 -18.44 -3.67 3.11
CA SER A 38 -19.25 -3.23 1.96
C SER A 38 -19.38 -4.28 0.86
N LYS A 39 -18.42 -5.20 0.80
CA LYS A 39 -18.38 -6.33 -0.14
C LYS A 39 -18.96 -7.62 0.44
N GLY A 40 -19.53 -7.56 1.65
CA GLY A 40 -20.14 -8.70 2.31
C GLY A 40 -19.12 -9.73 2.81
N LEU A 41 -17.88 -9.33 3.07
CA LEU A 41 -16.91 -10.19 3.73
C LEU A 41 -17.30 -10.30 5.21
N THR A 42 -18.01 -11.37 5.56
CA THR A 42 -18.47 -11.65 6.93
C THR A 42 -17.63 -12.72 7.63
N THR A 43 -16.68 -13.32 6.91
CA THR A 43 -15.79 -14.36 7.40
C THR A 43 -14.38 -13.83 7.53
N SER A 44 -13.58 -14.53 8.31
CA SER A 44 -12.18 -14.17 8.45
C SER A 44 -11.39 -14.32 7.14
N ALA A 45 -10.44 -13.42 6.91
CA ALA A 45 -9.68 -13.35 5.69
C ALA A 45 -8.18 -13.12 5.92
N TRP A 46 -7.36 -13.70 5.05
CA TRP A 46 -5.92 -13.49 5.01
C TRP A 46 -5.57 -12.04 4.69
N VAL A 47 -4.62 -11.51 5.46
CA VAL A 47 -3.86 -10.31 5.17
C VAL A 47 -2.39 -10.70 4.99
N GLY A 48 -1.57 -9.79 4.44
CA GLY A 48 -0.19 -10.06 4.09
C GLY A 48 0.78 -10.14 5.27
N LEU A 49 0.30 -10.17 6.51
CA LEU A 49 1.17 -10.26 7.69
C LEU A 49 1.47 -11.73 7.99
N TRP A 50 2.75 -12.07 8.08
CA TRP A 50 3.23 -13.43 8.35
C TRP A 50 4.48 -13.38 9.24
N ASN A 51 4.78 -14.48 9.92
CA ASN A 51 5.90 -14.59 10.84
C ASN A 51 7.12 -15.18 10.11
N ASP A 52 8.16 -14.36 9.94
CA ASP A 52 9.50 -14.75 9.51
C ASP A 52 10.40 -14.94 10.74
N ILE A 53 10.51 -16.19 11.22
CA ILE A 53 11.34 -16.64 12.36
C ILE A 53 11.53 -15.55 13.43
N ASN A 54 10.56 -15.45 14.35
CA ASN A 54 10.53 -14.46 15.44
C ASN A 54 10.38 -12.99 15.01
N SER A 55 9.95 -12.74 13.77
CA SER A 55 9.69 -11.38 13.27
C SER A 55 8.46 -11.34 12.38
N TRP A 56 7.51 -10.46 12.68
CA TRP A 56 6.35 -10.25 11.81
C TRP A 56 6.74 -9.40 10.61
N ARG A 57 6.32 -9.80 9.41
CA ARG A 57 6.61 -9.11 8.16
C ARG A 57 5.39 -9.02 7.26
N TRP A 58 5.33 -7.90 6.53
CA TRP A 58 4.39 -7.72 5.43
C TRP A 58 4.91 -8.40 4.17
N SER A 59 4.01 -9.10 3.50
CA SER A 59 4.26 -9.86 2.28
C SER A 59 4.79 -8.99 1.15
N TYR A 60 4.28 -7.76 1.04
CA TYR A 60 4.80 -6.76 0.11
C TYR A 60 6.06 -6.09 0.66
N GLY A 61 7.16 -6.21 -0.09
CA GLY A 61 8.43 -5.57 0.23
C GLY A 61 9.17 -6.16 1.43
N ASN A 62 8.70 -7.29 1.99
CA ASN A 62 9.28 -7.96 3.15
C ASN A 62 9.50 -7.04 4.37
N ARG A 63 8.61 -6.06 4.53
CA ARG A 63 8.74 -4.96 5.50
C ARG A 63 8.46 -5.49 6.91
N PRO A 64 9.33 -5.23 7.91
CA PRO A 64 9.06 -5.65 9.28
C PRO A 64 7.86 -4.89 9.86
N LEU A 65 7.08 -5.54 10.71
CA LEU A 65 6.09 -4.87 11.55
C LEU A 65 6.85 -4.04 12.59
N GLN A 66 6.82 -2.71 12.46
CA GLN A 66 7.62 -1.83 13.31
C GLN A 66 6.93 -1.58 14.65
N SER A 67 7.71 -1.50 15.73
CA SER A 67 7.20 -1.07 17.04
C SER A 67 6.59 0.34 16.94
N GLY A 68 5.35 0.51 17.40
CA GLY A 68 4.60 1.77 17.28
C GLY A 68 3.76 1.90 16.00
N THR A 69 3.79 0.91 15.09
CA THR A 69 2.80 0.84 14.00
C THR A 69 1.47 0.29 14.50
N TYR A 70 0.40 0.60 13.77
CA TYR A 70 -0.94 0.12 14.13
C TYR A 70 -1.00 -1.41 14.09
N THR A 71 -1.50 -2.00 15.18
CA THR A 71 -1.86 -3.41 15.25
C THR A 71 -3.24 -3.52 15.88
N ASN A 72 -3.93 -4.61 15.57
CA ASN A 72 -5.27 -4.84 16.08
C ASN A 72 -5.49 -6.29 16.51
N TRP A 73 -4.50 -6.84 17.19
CA TRP A 73 -4.54 -8.20 17.72
C TRP A 73 -5.74 -8.41 18.63
N TYR A 74 -6.37 -9.57 18.50
CA TYR A 74 -7.34 -10.04 19.48
C TYR A 74 -6.66 -10.16 20.86
N THR A 75 -7.44 -10.02 21.93
CA THR A 75 -6.89 -10.09 23.29
C THR A 75 -6.26 -11.45 23.53
N GLY A 76 -4.94 -11.47 23.74
CA GLY A 76 -4.16 -12.70 23.93
C GLY A 76 -3.36 -13.15 22.71
N GLU A 77 -3.53 -12.47 21.56
CA GLU A 77 -2.76 -12.73 20.35
C GLU A 77 -1.57 -11.76 20.19
N PRO A 78 -0.51 -12.15 19.45
CA PRO A 78 -0.32 -13.48 18.85
C PRO A 78 0.07 -14.56 19.86
N GLY A 79 -0.61 -15.71 19.84
CA GLY A 79 -0.50 -16.80 20.81
C GLY A 79 0.34 -18.00 20.36
N ASN A 80 0.56 -18.17 19.05
CA ASN A 80 1.30 -19.28 18.44
C ASN A 80 0.89 -20.67 18.96
N ASN A 81 -0.42 -20.95 18.99
CA ASN A 81 -0.94 -22.20 19.53
C ASN A 81 -0.38 -23.41 18.76
N GLY A 82 0.20 -24.36 19.50
CA GLY A 82 0.81 -25.56 18.90
C GLY A 82 2.04 -25.29 18.04
N GLY A 83 2.61 -24.07 18.07
CA GLY A 83 3.83 -23.70 17.34
C GLY A 83 3.65 -23.57 15.82
N GLY A 84 2.42 -23.46 15.32
CA GLY A 84 2.10 -23.50 13.90
C GLY A 84 1.39 -22.26 13.35
N GLU A 85 1.20 -21.21 14.15
CA GLU A 85 0.40 -20.03 13.77
C GLU A 85 1.29 -18.90 13.27
N ALA A 86 1.79 -19.06 12.04
CA ALA A 86 2.73 -18.13 11.43
C ALA A 86 2.07 -17.12 10.47
N CYS A 87 0.74 -17.09 10.37
CA CYS A 87 0.00 -16.31 9.37
C CYS A 87 -1.14 -15.54 9.99
N VAL A 88 -1.41 -14.32 9.52
CA VAL A 88 -2.41 -13.46 10.14
C VAL A 88 -3.67 -13.37 9.31
N ALA A 89 -4.81 -13.56 9.97
CA ALA A 89 -6.11 -13.30 9.39
C ALA A 89 -6.84 -12.19 10.18
N MET A 90 -7.56 -11.33 9.46
CA MET A 90 -8.57 -10.48 10.07
C MET A 90 -9.82 -11.31 10.35
N GLY A 91 -10.41 -11.16 11.54
CA GLY A 91 -11.68 -11.75 11.94
C GLY A 91 -12.88 -10.91 11.52
N GLY A 92 -14.09 -11.49 11.64
CA GLY A 92 -15.34 -10.75 11.40
C GLY A 92 -15.75 -9.83 12.56
N ASP A 93 -14.98 -9.86 13.65
CA ASP A 93 -15.05 -9.03 14.84
C ASP A 93 -14.07 -7.86 14.80
N ASP A 94 -13.51 -7.58 13.62
CA ASP A 94 -12.51 -6.54 13.41
C ASP A 94 -11.23 -6.76 14.24
N GLN A 95 -10.81 -7.99 14.57
CA GLN A 95 -9.54 -8.24 15.27
C GLN A 95 -8.59 -9.13 14.43
N TRP A 96 -7.30 -9.12 14.76
CA TRP A 96 -6.28 -9.93 14.08
C TRP A 96 -5.95 -11.16 14.91
N TYR A 97 -5.78 -12.27 14.21
CA TYR A 97 -5.45 -13.58 14.79
C TYR A 97 -4.26 -14.15 14.04
N ASP A 98 -3.25 -14.64 14.75
CA ASP A 98 -2.30 -15.58 14.17
C ASP A 98 -2.94 -16.95 14.11
N VAL A 99 -2.86 -17.59 12.95
CA VAL A 99 -3.49 -18.87 12.68
C VAL A 99 -2.59 -19.71 11.77
N PRO A 100 -2.80 -21.04 11.69
CA PRO A 100 -2.03 -21.89 10.80
C PRO A 100 -2.21 -21.48 9.34
N CYS A 101 -1.10 -21.25 8.64
CA CYS A 101 -1.05 -20.82 7.24
C CYS A 101 -1.76 -21.75 6.26
N THR A 102 -1.97 -23.01 6.67
CA THR A 102 -2.64 -24.07 5.91
C THR A 102 -4.17 -24.00 5.98
N GLN A 103 -4.74 -23.13 6.82
CA GLN A 103 -6.18 -22.96 6.87
C GLN A 103 -6.72 -22.35 5.58
N ILE A 104 -7.94 -22.73 5.23
CA ILE A 104 -8.61 -22.24 4.03
C ILE A 104 -9.46 -21.03 4.44
N ARG A 105 -9.10 -19.83 3.97
CA ARG A 105 -9.80 -18.58 4.30
C ARG A 105 -10.03 -17.73 3.07
N ALA A 106 -10.97 -16.79 3.17
CA ALA A 106 -11.03 -15.68 2.22
C ALA A 106 -9.70 -14.91 2.29
N PHE A 107 -9.42 -14.04 1.32
CA PHE A 107 -8.19 -13.27 1.33
C PHE A 107 -8.40 -11.92 0.66
N VAL A 108 -7.59 -10.96 1.07
CA VAL A 108 -7.65 -9.62 0.51
C VAL A 108 -6.34 -9.33 -0.22
N CYS A 109 -6.42 -9.04 -1.51
CA CYS A 109 -5.27 -8.60 -2.29
C CYS A 109 -5.10 -7.08 -2.23
N TYR A 110 -3.85 -6.67 -2.20
CA TYR A 110 -3.36 -5.33 -2.49
C TYR A 110 -2.99 -5.21 -3.97
N ASP A 111 -3.43 -4.14 -4.61
CA ASP A 111 -3.05 -3.81 -5.98
C ASP A 111 -2.41 -2.42 -6.09
N ALA A 112 -1.08 -2.38 -6.18
CA ALA A 112 -0.31 -1.19 -6.50
C ALA A 112 -0.42 -0.78 -7.98
N LYS A 113 -0.98 -1.59 -8.89
CA LYS A 113 -1.16 -1.21 -10.30
C LYS A 113 -2.25 -0.13 -10.49
N PHE A 114 -3.10 0.10 -9.50
CA PHE A 114 -4.00 1.26 -9.43
C PHE A 114 -3.32 2.54 -8.89
N SER A 115 -2.01 2.47 -8.57
CA SER A 115 -1.21 3.60 -8.10
C SER A 115 -0.32 4.15 -9.24
N GLY A 116 -0.96 4.84 -10.18
CA GLY A 116 -0.32 5.82 -11.06
C GLY A 116 -0.49 7.23 -10.49
N ALA A 117 -0.75 8.21 -11.36
CA ALA A 117 -0.97 9.62 -11.00
C ALA A 117 -1.91 9.89 -9.83
N SER A 118 -2.90 9.02 -9.70
CA SER A 118 -3.97 9.06 -8.72
C SER A 118 -3.50 9.05 -7.27
N ARG A 119 -2.25 8.63 -7.00
CA ARG A 119 -1.69 8.58 -5.64
C ARG A 119 -0.98 9.86 -5.21
N PHE A 120 -0.74 10.79 -6.13
CA PHE A 120 -0.07 12.04 -5.85
C PHE A 120 -1.10 13.16 -5.71
N ILE A 121 -1.02 13.88 -4.59
CA ILE A 121 -1.92 14.96 -4.26
C ILE A 121 -1.10 16.24 -4.32
N SER A 122 -1.45 17.12 -5.27
CA SER A 122 -0.83 18.43 -5.39
C SER A 122 -1.41 19.38 -4.35
N ILE A 123 -0.53 19.99 -3.56
CA ILE A 123 -0.87 21.08 -2.65
C ILE A 123 -0.20 22.35 -3.18
N THR A 124 -0.97 23.25 -3.78
CA THR A 124 -0.49 24.52 -4.33
C THR A 124 -0.56 25.68 -3.34
N ASN A 125 -1.29 25.51 -2.24
CA ASN A 125 -1.40 26.46 -1.14
C ASN A 125 -1.74 25.70 0.16
N PRO A 126 -1.03 25.90 1.29
CA PRO A 126 0.10 26.83 1.48
C PRO A 126 1.37 26.41 0.72
N VAL A 127 2.25 27.37 0.46
CA VAL A 127 3.65 27.09 0.11
C VAL A 127 4.45 26.95 1.39
N LEU A 128 5.22 25.86 1.51
CA LEU A 128 5.85 25.45 2.77
C LEU A 128 7.32 25.08 2.56
N THR A 129 8.11 25.08 3.65
CA THR A 129 9.45 24.49 3.65
C THR A 129 9.35 22.97 3.47
N TRP A 130 10.44 22.29 3.10
CA TRP A 130 10.40 20.84 2.92
C TRP A 130 9.92 20.11 4.20
N PHE A 131 10.40 20.54 5.37
CA PHE A 131 10.03 19.94 6.65
C PHE A 131 8.58 20.22 7.05
N ASP A 132 8.09 21.43 6.81
CA ASP A 132 6.70 21.81 7.09
C ASP A 132 5.74 21.11 6.10
N ALA A 133 6.12 21.01 4.83
CA ALA A 133 5.38 20.27 3.81
C ALA A 133 5.27 18.78 4.17
N ARG A 134 6.37 18.19 4.65
CA ARG A 134 6.35 16.82 5.18
C ARG A 134 5.40 16.68 6.36
N THR A 135 5.48 17.60 7.32
CA THR A 135 4.59 17.61 8.48
C THR A 135 3.12 17.70 8.04
N TYR A 136 2.81 18.56 7.07
CA TYR A 136 1.48 18.65 6.47
C TYR A 136 1.05 17.32 5.84
N CYS A 137 1.92 16.69 5.02
CA CYS A 137 1.58 15.43 4.39
C CYS A 137 1.41 14.29 5.38
N LEU A 138 2.19 14.25 6.46
CA LEU A 138 2.03 13.27 7.55
C LEU A 138 0.73 13.50 8.32
N GLN A 139 0.29 14.76 8.45
CA GLN A 139 -0.94 15.10 9.17
C GLN A 139 -2.21 14.80 8.36
N TYR A 140 -2.20 15.08 7.05
CA TYR A 140 -3.40 15.04 6.21
C TYR A 140 -3.39 13.92 5.14
N HIS A 141 -2.25 13.30 4.90
CA HIS A 141 -2.03 12.29 3.85
C HIS A 141 -1.14 11.14 4.37
N THR A 142 -0.24 10.58 3.55
CA THR A 142 0.74 9.59 4.03
C THR A 142 2.09 10.24 4.32
N ASP A 143 2.76 10.79 3.30
CA ASP A 143 4.04 11.49 3.45
C ASP A 143 4.26 12.36 2.19
N LEU A 144 5.41 13.03 2.07
CA LEU A 144 5.85 13.66 0.82
C LEU A 144 6.08 12.62 -0.27
N ALA A 145 5.74 12.97 -1.52
CA ALA A 145 5.69 12.04 -2.62
C ALA A 145 7.01 11.30 -2.86
N SER A 146 6.94 9.97 -2.90
CA SER A 146 8.04 9.09 -3.25
C SER A 146 7.80 8.34 -4.56
N SER A 147 8.89 8.10 -5.30
CA SER A 147 8.92 7.15 -6.40
C SER A 147 9.21 5.76 -5.84
N LEU A 148 8.25 4.83 -5.95
CA LEU A 148 8.35 3.47 -5.41
C LEU A 148 8.99 2.50 -6.42
N ASN A 149 9.04 2.84 -7.71
CA ASN A 149 9.64 2.02 -8.78
C ASN A 149 9.90 2.84 -10.06
N SER A 150 10.57 2.25 -11.05
CA SER A 150 10.86 2.91 -12.34
C SER A 150 9.60 3.26 -13.16
N SER A 151 8.45 2.62 -12.90
CA SER A 151 7.15 3.01 -13.46
C SER A 151 6.53 4.25 -12.79
N ASP A 152 7.03 4.67 -11.63
CA ASP A 152 6.64 5.90 -10.94
C ASP A 152 7.42 7.14 -11.40
N ASN A 153 8.32 6.99 -12.37
CA ASN A 153 8.87 8.11 -13.14
C ASN A 153 7.77 8.92 -13.87
N THR A 154 6.52 8.49 -13.78
CA THR A 154 5.32 9.24 -14.17
C THR A 154 4.91 10.36 -13.21
N ILE A 155 5.40 10.42 -11.94
CA ILE A 155 5.22 11.58 -11.05
C ILE A 155 5.60 12.84 -11.81
N ILE A 156 6.81 12.81 -12.35
CA ILE A 156 7.50 13.91 -12.99
C ILE A 156 6.77 14.37 -14.27
N GLY A 157 6.07 13.47 -14.96
CA GLY A 157 5.22 13.82 -16.11
C GLY A 157 3.88 14.47 -15.72
N GLN A 158 3.37 14.20 -14.52
CA GLN A 158 2.08 14.71 -14.03
C GLN A 158 2.18 16.07 -13.34
N VAL A 159 3.38 16.49 -12.96
CA VAL A 159 3.67 17.82 -12.41
C VAL A 159 3.84 18.90 -13.49
N SER A 160 3.67 18.56 -14.77
CA SER A 160 3.76 19.53 -15.86
C SER A 160 2.76 20.68 -15.64
N GLY A 161 3.29 21.88 -15.41
CA GLY A 161 2.51 23.11 -15.20
C GLY A 161 2.42 23.60 -13.74
N ILE A 162 3.05 22.91 -12.78
CA ILE A 162 3.17 23.37 -11.39
C ILE A 162 4.60 23.85 -11.13
N TYR A 163 4.76 25.02 -10.51
CA TYR A 163 6.07 25.63 -10.26
C TYR A 163 6.82 24.90 -9.13
N ASP A 164 7.83 24.12 -9.51
CA ASP A 164 8.91 23.59 -8.68
C ASP A 164 8.47 22.96 -7.35
N PRO A 165 7.54 21.98 -7.36
CA PRO A 165 7.01 21.44 -6.14
C PRO A 165 8.02 20.53 -5.42
N TRP A 166 7.95 20.53 -4.08
CA TRP A 166 8.65 19.55 -3.27
C TRP A 166 8.17 18.12 -3.54
N ILE A 167 9.15 17.20 -3.52
CA ILE A 167 8.94 15.75 -3.36
C ILE A 167 9.68 15.25 -2.13
N GLY A 168 9.43 14.01 -1.72
CA GLY A 168 10.00 13.41 -0.51
C GLY A 168 11.49 13.09 -0.57
N LEU A 169 12.18 13.44 -1.66
CA LEU A 169 13.58 13.12 -1.85
C LEU A 169 14.48 14.10 -1.08
N TYR A 170 15.35 13.57 -0.23
CA TYR A 170 16.30 14.37 0.57
C TYR A 170 17.69 13.73 0.65
N ARG A 171 18.72 14.55 0.94
CA ARG A 171 20.13 14.16 0.94
C ARG A 171 20.54 13.51 2.26
N ASP A 172 20.50 12.18 2.29
CA ASP A 172 21.27 11.30 3.18
C ASP A 172 21.58 10.04 2.37
N THR A 173 22.57 10.12 1.47
CA THR A 173 22.73 9.21 0.32
C THR A 173 21.48 9.12 -0.58
N TRP A 174 20.72 10.21 -0.71
CA TRP A 174 19.45 10.33 -1.44
C TRP A 174 18.41 9.27 -1.06
N LYS A 175 17.50 9.64 -0.16
CA LYS A 175 16.47 8.75 0.40
C LYS A 175 15.07 9.32 0.24
N TRP A 176 14.11 8.42 0.23
CA TRP A 176 12.70 8.74 0.41
C TRP A 176 12.34 8.86 1.89
N PRO A 177 11.20 9.49 2.25
CA PRO A 177 10.83 9.72 3.64
C PRO A 177 10.63 8.43 4.45
N ASP A 178 10.38 7.30 3.78
CA ASP A 178 10.28 5.97 4.37
C ASP A 178 11.65 5.30 4.65
N GLY A 179 12.74 6.00 4.36
CA GLY A 179 14.12 5.56 4.58
C GLY A 179 14.70 4.69 3.46
N THR A 180 13.94 4.41 2.40
CA THR A 180 14.47 3.65 1.26
C THR A 180 15.44 4.49 0.43
N ASN A 181 16.53 3.87 -0.03
CA ASN A 181 17.49 4.52 -0.90
C ASN A 181 16.89 4.70 -2.31
N ALA A 182 17.05 5.91 -2.86
CA ALA A 182 16.62 6.22 -4.20
C ALA A 182 17.69 5.83 -5.23
N THR A 183 17.29 5.17 -6.32
CA THR A 183 18.19 4.75 -7.40
C THR A 183 17.63 5.17 -8.76
N ASN A 184 18.51 5.34 -9.76
CA ASN A 184 18.13 5.73 -11.13
C ASN A 184 17.28 7.01 -11.22
N LEU A 185 17.65 8.02 -10.43
CA LEU A 185 16.94 9.29 -10.35
C LEU A 185 17.14 10.14 -11.63
N PRO A 186 16.07 10.67 -12.24
CA PRO A 186 16.14 11.49 -13.45
C PRO A 186 16.49 12.95 -13.13
N TRP A 187 17.75 13.19 -12.77
CA TRP A 187 18.27 14.53 -12.51
C TRP A 187 18.24 15.42 -13.76
N GLY A 188 18.04 16.72 -13.55
CA GLY A 188 18.21 17.74 -14.57
C GLY A 188 19.68 17.88 -15.01
N PRO A 189 19.94 18.50 -16.17
CA PRO A 189 21.30 18.79 -16.62
C PRO A 189 22.10 19.55 -15.54
N GLY A 190 23.25 18.98 -15.14
CA GLY A 190 24.12 19.57 -14.12
C GLY A 190 23.74 19.28 -12.68
N GLN A 191 22.67 18.53 -12.42
CA GLN A 191 22.16 18.24 -11.08
C GLN A 191 22.46 16.79 -10.65
N PRO A 192 22.52 16.51 -9.33
CA PRO A 192 22.49 17.48 -8.24
C PRO A 192 23.84 18.22 -8.13
N ASP A 193 23.84 19.54 -8.01
CA ASP A 193 25.07 20.35 -7.95
C ASP A 193 25.50 20.76 -6.54
N ASN A 194 24.60 20.61 -5.57
CA ASN A 194 24.83 20.92 -4.16
C ASN A 194 25.42 22.32 -3.94
N THR A 195 24.85 23.34 -4.59
CA THR A 195 25.37 24.70 -4.54
C THR A 195 25.53 25.19 -3.10
N GLY A 196 26.76 25.62 -2.76
CA GLY A 196 27.10 26.09 -1.41
C GLY A 196 27.05 25.00 -0.32
N GLY A 197 26.85 23.73 -0.67
CA GLY A 197 26.78 22.62 0.27
C GLY A 197 25.49 22.55 1.09
N VAL A 198 24.43 23.25 0.68
CA VAL A 198 23.19 23.44 1.47
C VAL A 198 21.94 22.88 0.79
N GLU A 199 22.06 22.32 -0.41
CA GLU A 199 20.95 21.82 -1.21
C GLU A 199 20.68 20.36 -0.92
N ASN A 200 19.88 20.14 0.13
CA ASN A 200 19.65 18.83 0.72
C ASN A 200 18.25 18.28 0.46
N CYS A 201 17.43 18.96 -0.33
CA CYS A 201 16.06 18.58 -0.65
C CYS A 201 15.83 18.71 -2.15
N ALA A 202 14.93 17.91 -2.73
CA ALA A 202 14.69 17.95 -4.17
C ALA A 202 13.30 18.47 -4.55
N VAL A 203 13.26 19.20 -5.66
CA VAL A 203 12.05 19.63 -6.36
C VAL A 203 11.96 18.96 -7.73
N VAL A 204 10.77 18.99 -8.33
CA VAL A 204 10.60 18.66 -9.75
C VAL A 204 10.54 19.94 -10.57
N LEU A 205 11.57 20.20 -11.36
CA LEU A 205 11.65 21.34 -12.28
C LEU A 205 11.63 20.83 -13.73
N ASN A 206 10.70 21.32 -14.55
CA ASN A 206 10.58 20.97 -15.98
C ASN A 206 10.57 19.45 -16.27
N GLY A 207 9.97 18.67 -15.38
CA GLY A 207 9.95 17.22 -15.55
C GLY A 207 11.30 16.55 -15.29
N GLN A 208 12.16 17.14 -14.46
CA GLN A 208 13.42 16.56 -13.98
C GLN A 208 13.65 16.94 -12.51
N LEU A 209 14.55 16.24 -11.84
CA LEU A 209 14.88 16.51 -10.44
C LEU A 209 16.00 17.55 -10.33
N ASN A 210 15.83 18.49 -9.39
CA ASN A 210 16.86 19.44 -8.99
C ASN A 210 17.00 19.42 -7.46
N ASP A 211 18.22 19.55 -6.95
CA ASP A 211 18.47 19.80 -5.54
C ASP A 211 18.42 21.29 -5.23
N VAL A 212 17.82 21.63 -4.09
CA VAL A 212 17.64 23.01 -3.62
C VAL A 212 17.69 23.05 -2.09
N ILE A 213 17.79 24.26 -1.54
CA ILE A 213 17.82 24.49 -0.10
C ILE A 213 16.45 24.15 0.52
N CYS A 214 16.43 23.27 1.53
CA CYS A 214 15.21 22.77 2.17
C CYS A 214 14.30 23.84 2.80
N THR A 215 14.83 25.03 3.06
CA THR A 215 14.10 26.16 3.68
C THR A 215 13.35 27.02 2.67
N SER A 216 13.51 26.77 1.37
CA SER A 216 12.69 27.42 0.33
C SER A 216 11.22 27.11 0.53
N GLN A 217 10.35 28.08 0.24
CA GLN A 217 8.90 27.88 0.29
C GLN A 217 8.36 27.66 -1.11
N THR A 218 7.76 26.49 -1.33
CA THR A 218 7.12 26.15 -2.60
C THR A 218 5.92 25.24 -2.35
N CYS A 219 5.14 25.01 -3.40
CA CYS A 219 4.10 24.00 -3.41
C CYS A 219 4.71 22.61 -3.26
N PHE A 220 3.89 21.59 -3.01
CA PHE A 220 4.41 20.26 -2.72
C PHE A 220 3.44 19.16 -3.10
N PHE A 221 4.00 17.97 -3.29
CA PHE A 221 3.22 16.77 -3.48
C PHE A 221 3.27 15.90 -2.25
N CYS A 222 2.10 15.62 -1.70
CA CYS A 222 1.95 14.47 -0.86
C CYS A 222 1.76 13.26 -1.75
N HIS A 223 2.29 12.11 -1.35
CA HIS A 223 1.68 10.87 -1.78
C HIS A 223 0.72 10.41 -0.72
N THR A 224 -0.23 9.65 -1.21
CA THR A 224 -0.96 8.77 -0.39
C THR A 224 -0.73 7.37 -0.94
N ILE A 225 -0.30 6.47 -0.08
CA ILE A 225 -0.52 5.05 -0.34
C ILE A 225 -1.99 4.79 -0.07
N PHE A 226 -2.86 5.38 -0.90
CA PHE A 226 -4.22 4.91 -0.94
C PHE A 226 -4.19 3.53 -1.61
N PRO A 227 -4.70 2.48 -0.95
CA PRO A 227 -5.42 1.44 -1.66
C PRO A 227 -6.71 2.07 -2.21
N THR A 228 -6.62 2.89 -3.25
CA THR A 228 -7.78 3.30 -4.06
C THR A 228 -7.54 2.78 -5.48
N ARG A 229 -8.39 1.95 -6.09
CA ARG A 229 -9.78 1.58 -5.76
C ARG A 229 -10.18 0.28 -6.48
N SER A 230 -11.23 -0.35 -5.95
CA SER A 230 -11.80 -1.66 -6.27
C SER A 230 -10.96 -2.84 -5.78
N GLN A 231 -11.11 -3.15 -4.48
CA GLN A 231 -11.12 -4.57 -4.11
C GLN A 231 -12.32 -5.18 -4.84
N THR A 232 -12.06 -5.74 -6.01
CA THR A 232 -13.10 -6.43 -6.77
C THR A 232 -13.37 -7.75 -6.07
N VAL A 233 -14.23 -7.73 -5.05
CA VAL A 233 -14.77 -8.96 -4.48
C VAL A 233 -15.75 -9.52 -5.49
N ARG A 234 -15.27 -10.46 -6.32
CA ARG A 234 -16.13 -11.28 -7.17
C ARG A 234 -16.73 -12.39 -6.31
N LEU A 235 -17.97 -12.19 -5.90
CA LEU A 235 -18.78 -13.26 -5.30
C LEU A 235 -19.32 -14.13 -6.44
N GLN A 236 -19.09 -15.44 -6.34
CA GLN A 236 -19.79 -16.42 -7.16
C GLN A 236 -20.55 -17.30 -6.19
N VAL A 237 -21.88 -17.28 -6.31
CA VAL A 237 -22.76 -18.19 -5.59
C VAL A 237 -22.63 -19.54 -6.29
N LYS A 238 -22.18 -20.57 -5.57
CA LYS A 238 -22.40 -21.95 -5.98
C LYS A 238 -23.45 -22.53 -5.04
N SER A 239 -24.60 -22.87 -5.60
CA SER A 239 -25.43 -23.90 -5.01
C SER A 239 -24.66 -25.22 -5.07
N ASP A 240 -24.95 -26.07 -4.10
CA ASP A 240 -24.50 -27.45 -3.92
C ASP A 240 -24.95 -28.41 -5.06
N GLY A 241 -25.59 -27.90 -6.11
CA GLY A 241 -25.94 -28.65 -7.30
C GLY A 241 -24.81 -28.68 -8.33
N SER A 242 -24.38 -29.88 -8.70
CA SER A 242 -23.53 -30.10 -9.87
C SER A 242 -24.19 -29.47 -11.11
N VAL A 243 -23.48 -28.59 -11.83
CA VAL A 243 -23.93 -27.96 -13.09
C VAL A 243 -24.10 -28.99 -14.23
N LEU A 244 -23.80 -30.26 -13.96
CA LEU A 244 -23.98 -31.39 -14.86
C LEU A 244 -25.19 -32.26 -14.49
N ASP A 245 -25.98 -31.87 -13.49
CA ASP A 245 -27.24 -32.56 -13.16
C ASP A 245 -28.29 -32.27 -14.25
N PRO A 246 -28.80 -33.30 -14.95
CA PRO A 246 -29.82 -33.15 -15.98
C PRO A 246 -31.12 -32.48 -15.48
N ALA A 247 -31.41 -32.52 -14.17
CA ALA A 247 -32.57 -31.85 -13.58
C ALA A 247 -32.40 -30.32 -13.49
N VAL A 248 -31.18 -29.81 -13.50
CA VAL A 248 -30.90 -28.37 -13.47
C VAL A 248 -31.00 -27.75 -14.86
N GLN A 249 -30.73 -28.52 -15.93
CA GLN A 249 -30.83 -28.04 -17.31
C GLN A 249 -32.26 -27.81 -17.79
N SER A 250 -33.26 -28.50 -17.23
CA SER A 250 -34.66 -28.34 -17.62
C SER A 250 -35.34 -27.10 -17.04
N SER A 251 -34.74 -26.44 -16.05
CA SER A 251 -35.31 -25.23 -15.41
C SER A 251 -34.79 -23.91 -15.97
N ILE A 252 -33.84 -23.94 -16.91
CA ILE A 252 -33.22 -22.74 -17.51
C ILE A 252 -33.88 -22.36 -18.86
N LEU A 253 -34.74 -23.21 -19.43
CA LEU A 253 -35.39 -22.95 -20.73
C LEU A 253 -36.83 -22.43 -20.64
N ASP A 254 -37.39 -22.25 -19.44
CA ASP A 254 -38.77 -21.76 -19.23
C ASP A 254 -38.86 -20.41 -18.48
N GLN A 255 -37.83 -19.56 -18.54
CA GLN A 255 -37.91 -18.13 -18.14
C GLN A 255 -37.21 -17.19 -19.12
#